data_AF-A0A2V5WX17-F1
#
_entry.id   AF-A0A2V5WX17-F1
#
_cell.length_a   1.000
_cell.length_b   1.000
_cell.length_c   1.000
_cell.angle_alpha   90.00
_cell.angle_beta   90.00
_cell.angle_gamma   90.00
#
_symmetry.space_group_name_H-M   'P 1'
#
loop_
_entity.id
_entity.type
_entity.pdbx_description
1 polymer ?
#
loop_
_entity_poly.entity_id
_entity_poly.type
_entity_poly.pdbx_seq_one_letter_code
_entity_poly.pdbx_strand_id
1 'polypeptide(L)'
;MQTYQTFDAATRNLVNKGRIQNGMDTNAVFIAWGQPTDAFRVDLPGGGQRMIWTYEEKWFYERKRYVITGHVYGHSTYALERSRMPIRYVAKSATFAEGKVVQWKKYDPPVLDQPPERPILPYSF
;
A
#
# COMPACT_ATOMS: atom_id res chain seq x y z
N MET A 1 -1.69 -3.47 -30.36
CA MET A 1 -2.19 -2.86 -29.10
C MET A 1 -3.69 -2.66 -29.26
N GLN A 2 -4.52 -3.21 -28.37
CA GLN A 2 -5.95 -2.85 -28.34
C GLN A 2 -6.07 -1.42 -27.81
N THR A 3 -6.70 -0.56 -28.61
CA THR A 3 -6.87 0.86 -28.34
C THR A 3 -8.13 1.06 -27.48
N TYR A 4 -8.14 2.07 -26.60
CA TYR A 4 -9.29 2.44 -25.75
C TYR A 4 -10.66 2.43 -26.46
N GLN A 5 -10.68 2.69 -27.76
CA GLN A 5 -11.87 2.69 -28.61
C GLN A 5 -12.50 1.30 -28.80
N THR A 6 -11.75 0.21 -28.63
CA THR A 6 -12.25 -1.16 -28.78
C THR A 6 -12.95 -1.70 -27.54
N PHE A 7 -12.91 -0.96 -26.42
CA PHE A 7 -13.61 -1.35 -25.20
C PHE A 7 -15.13 -1.13 -25.33
N ASP A 8 -15.90 -2.02 -24.72
CA ASP A 8 -17.33 -1.78 -24.55
C ASP A 8 -17.59 -0.54 -23.67
N ALA A 9 -18.83 -0.05 -23.68
CA ALA A 9 -19.18 1.17 -22.94
C ALA A 9 -18.98 0.99 -21.42
N ALA A 10 -19.21 -0.20 -20.90
CA ALA A 10 -19.04 -0.52 -19.48
C ALA A 10 -17.56 -0.44 -19.05
N THR A 11 -16.66 -1.05 -19.80
CA THR A 11 -15.22 -1.00 -19.55
C THR A 11 -14.69 0.42 -19.66
N ARG A 12 -15.11 1.18 -20.69
CA ARG A 12 -14.75 2.60 -20.82
C ARG A 12 -15.17 3.43 -19.60
N ASN A 13 -16.39 3.24 -19.13
CA ASN A 13 -16.90 3.94 -17.95
C ASN A 13 -16.13 3.61 -16.67
N LEU A 14 -15.64 2.37 -16.52
CA LEU A 14 -14.84 1.97 -15.38
C LEU A 14 -13.43 2.56 -15.45
N VAL A 15 -12.73 2.41 -16.58
CA VAL A 15 -11.35 2.90 -16.72
C VAL A 15 -11.29 4.43 -16.61
N ASN A 16 -12.30 5.15 -17.12
CA ASN A 16 -12.41 6.61 -16.96
C ASN A 16 -12.53 7.05 -15.49
N LYS A 17 -12.98 6.16 -14.61
CA LYS A 17 -13.10 6.40 -13.16
C LYS A 17 -11.93 5.82 -12.38
N GLY A 18 -10.87 5.34 -13.05
CA GLY A 18 -9.74 4.65 -12.41
C GLY A 18 -10.15 3.35 -11.71
N ARG A 19 -11.21 2.70 -12.18
CA ARG A 19 -11.74 1.44 -11.65
C ARG A 19 -11.42 0.30 -12.61
N ILE A 20 -11.18 -0.87 -12.03
CA ILE A 20 -11.01 -2.11 -12.79
C ILE A 20 -11.93 -3.19 -12.19
N GLN A 21 -12.12 -4.27 -12.92
CA GLN A 21 -12.84 -5.45 -12.45
C GLN A 21 -12.19 -6.72 -13.01
N ASN A 22 -12.58 -7.87 -12.45
CA ASN A 22 -12.13 -9.16 -12.96
C ASN A 22 -12.59 -9.37 -14.41
N GLY A 23 -11.76 -10.02 -15.22
CA GLY A 23 -11.98 -10.26 -16.64
C GLY A 23 -11.49 -9.14 -17.57
N MET A 24 -11.12 -7.97 -17.04
CA MET A 24 -10.53 -6.90 -17.85
C MET A 24 -9.13 -7.27 -18.35
N ASP A 25 -8.79 -6.84 -19.55
CA ASP A 25 -7.46 -7.03 -20.11
C ASP A 25 -6.41 -6.13 -19.44
N THR A 26 -5.15 -6.52 -19.52
CA THR A 26 -3.99 -5.73 -19.05
C THR A 26 -4.00 -4.29 -19.58
N ASN A 27 -4.44 -4.07 -20.82
CA ASN A 27 -4.56 -2.73 -21.41
C ASN A 27 -5.59 -1.86 -20.68
N ALA A 28 -6.72 -2.43 -20.25
CA ALA A 28 -7.73 -1.70 -19.50
C ALA A 28 -7.19 -1.28 -18.13
N VAL A 29 -6.43 -2.15 -17.47
CA VAL A 29 -5.75 -1.81 -16.21
C VAL A 29 -4.68 -0.75 -16.42
N PHE A 30 -3.88 -0.85 -17.48
CA PHE A 30 -2.88 0.17 -17.81
C PHE A 30 -3.51 1.54 -18.06
N ILE A 31 -4.65 1.60 -18.74
CA ILE A 31 -5.38 2.85 -18.96
C ILE A 31 -5.98 3.38 -17.64
N ALA A 32 -6.54 2.51 -16.80
CA ALA A 32 -7.20 2.91 -15.56
C ALA A 32 -6.21 3.35 -14.46
N TRP A 33 -5.11 2.63 -14.30
CA TRP A 33 -4.17 2.76 -13.17
C TRP A 33 -2.78 3.23 -13.58
N GLY A 34 -2.47 3.28 -14.88
CA GLY A 34 -1.17 3.64 -15.40
C GLY A 34 -0.15 2.51 -15.34
N GLN A 35 1.12 2.89 -15.52
CA GLN A 35 2.26 1.99 -15.46
C GLN A 35 2.44 1.45 -14.01
N PRO A 36 2.58 0.13 -13.84
CA PRO A 36 2.87 -0.43 -12.51
C PRO A 36 4.28 -0.05 -12.06
N THR A 37 4.48 0.01 -10.74
CA THR A 37 5.81 0.17 -10.15
C THR A 37 6.66 -1.07 -10.44
N ASP A 38 6.08 -2.25 -10.22
CA ASP A 38 6.71 -3.53 -10.56
C ASP A 38 5.72 -4.47 -11.24
N ALA A 39 6.27 -5.32 -12.10
CA ALA A 39 5.54 -6.39 -12.77
C ALA A 39 6.38 -7.67 -12.76
N PHE A 40 5.85 -8.74 -12.19
CA PHE A 40 6.56 -10.01 -12.08
C PHE A 40 5.67 -11.20 -12.40
N ARG A 41 6.28 -12.23 -12.97
CA ARG A 41 5.63 -13.50 -13.31
C ARG A 41 5.85 -14.51 -12.20
N VAL A 42 4.80 -15.26 -11.87
CA VAL A 42 4.82 -16.33 -10.89
C VAL A 42 4.28 -17.58 -11.55
N ASP A 43 5.07 -18.64 -11.52
CA ASP A 43 4.62 -19.96 -11.99
C ASP A 43 3.86 -20.66 -10.86
N LEU A 44 2.73 -21.27 -11.21
CA LEU A 44 1.87 -21.92 -10.23
C LEU A 44 2.19 -23.42 -10.11
N PRO A 45 2.08 -23.99 -8.89
CA PRO A 45 2.07 -25.43 -8.72
C PRO A 45 0.94 -26.06 -9.54
N GLY A 46 1.26 -27.02 -10.40
CA GLY A 46 0.29 -27.66 -11.30
C GLY A 46 0.26 -27.12 -12.74
N GLY A 47 1.15 -26.18 -13.07
CA GLY A 47 1.24 -25.59 -14.40
C GLY A 47 0.38 -24.33 -14.54
N GLY A 48 0.84 -23.41 -15.37
CA GLY A 48 0.24 -22.09 -15.55
C GLY A 48 1.06 -20.97 -14.93
N GLN A 49 0.86 -19.77 -15.46
CA GLN A 49 1.61 -18.58 -15.09
C GLN A 49 0.66 -17.45 -14.75
N ARG A 50 0.98 -16.70 -13.68
CA ARG A 50 0.32 -15.45 -13.33
C ARG A 50 1.28 -14.29 -13.50
N MET A 51 0.77 -13.16 -13.96
CA MET A 51 1.46 -11.88 -13.92
C MET A 51 0.90 -11.10 -12.74
N ILE A 52 1.75 -10.48 -11.93
CA ILE A 52 1.34 -9.63 -10.82
C ILE A 52 1.92 -8.25 -11.06
N TRP A 53 1.05 -7.25 -11.04
CA TRP A 53 1.40 -5.84 -11.06
C TRP A 53 1.18 -5.23 -9.69
N THR A 54 2.17 -4.48 -9.21
CA THR A 54 2.09 -3.73 -7.96
C THR A 54 2.30 -2.24 -8.21
N TYR A 55 1.60 -1.42 -7.43
CA TYR A 55 1.63 0.04 -7.50
C TYR A 55 1.99 0.55 -6.12
N GLU A 56 3.18 1.14 -6.01
CA GLU A 56 3.66 1.74 -4.76
C GLU A 56 3.26 3.20 -4.66
N GLU A 57 2.91 3.63 -3.45
CA GLU A 57 2.72 5.04 -3.13
C GLU A 57 3.64 5.43 -1.96
N LYS A 58 3.98 6.72 -1.92
CA LYS A 58 4.70 7.31 -0.78
C LYS A 58 3.69 7.63 0.32
N TRP A 59 4.01 7.22 1.53
CA TRP A 59 3.27 7.58 2.73
C TRP A 59 4.22 8.16 3.76
N PHE A 60 3.66 8.78 4.80
CA PHE A 60 4.42 9.23 5.94
C PHE A 60 3.95 8.53 7.18
N TYR A 61 4.86 7.81 7.81
CA TYR A 61 4.66 7.25 9.13
C TYR A 61 4.92 8.33 10.18
N GLU A 62 4.00 8.47 11.14
CA GLU A 62 4.18 9.31 12.32
C GLU A 62 4.49 8.42 13.53
N ARG A 63 5.68 8.59 14.10
CA ARG A 63 6.05 7.98 15.38
C ARG A 63 5.89 8.99 16.50
N LYS A 64 5.26 8.57 17.59
CA LYS A 64 5.13 9.32 18.83
C LYS A 64 5.82 8.53 19.95
N ARG A 65 6.76 9.14 20.67
CA ARG A 65 7.35 8.50 21.86
C ARG A 65 7.61 9.54 22.97
N TYR A 66 7.52 9.09 24.21
CA TYR A 66 8.01 9.87 25.33
C TYR A 66 9.54 9.74 25.41
N VAL A 67 10.24 10.86 25.45
CA VAL A 67 11.69 10.91 25.64
C VAL A 67 11.99 11.63 26.95
N ILE A 68 12.96 11.14 27.70
CA ILE A 68 13.43 11.80 28.92
C ILE A 68 14.12 13.10 28.51
N THR A 69 13.68 14.21 29.09
CA THR A 69 14.23 15.55 28.83
C THR A 69 15.03 16.11 30.00
N GLY A 70 14.89 15.50 31.18
CA GLY A 70 15.58 15.95 32.38
C GLY A 70 15.19 15.13 33.61
N HIS A 71 15.76 15.53 34.74
CA HIS A 71 15.41 15.00 36.06
C HIS A 71 15.13 16.17 36.99
N VAL A 72 13.96 16.17 37.61
CA VAL A 72 13.53 17.19 38.58
C VAL A 72 13.19 16.47 39.87
N TYR A 73 13.88 16.81 40.96
CA TYR A 73 13.74 16.16 42.28
C TYR A 73 13.82 14.62 42.24
N GLY A 74 14.72 14.05 41.44
CA GLY A 74 14.88 12.60 41.31
C GLY A 74 13.84 11.90 40.43
N HIS A 75 12.88 12.64 39.86
CA HIS A 75 11.91 12.12 38.89
C HIS A 75 12.28 12.51 37.47
N SER A 76 12.19 11.56 36.53
CA SER A 76 12.40 11.83 35.11
C SER A 76 11.25 12.68 34.55
N THR A 77 11.57 13.74 33.84
CA THR A 77 10.61 14.54 33.06
C THR A 77 10.58 14.07 31.62
N TYR A 78 9.39 13.92 31.05
CA TYR A 78 9.21 13.40 29.69
C TYR A 78 8.65 14.48 28.76
N ALA A 79 9.12 14.51 27.52
CA ALA A 79 8.48 15.24 26.44
C ALA A 79 7.98 14.28 25.37
N LEU A 80 6.92 14.69 24.66
CA LEU A 80 6.42 13.95 23.51
C LEU A 80 7.25 14.32 22.28
N GLU A 81 8.08 13.39 21.83
CA GLU A 81 8.77 13.50 20.54
C GLU A 81 7.86 12.99 19.42
N ARG A 82 7.80 13.75 18.33
CA ARG A 82 7.10 13.38 17.10
C ARG A 82 8.10 13.32 15.96
N SER A 83 8.18 12.19 15.27
CA SER A 83 9.01 12.07 14.06
C SER A 83 8.16 11.60 12.89
N ARG A 84 8.34 12.23 11.73
CA ARG A 84 7.65 11.88 10.49
C ARG A 84 8.65 11.28 9.51
N MET A 85 8.49 10.01 9.16
CA MET A 85 9.40 9.28 8.29
C MET A 85 8.70 8.90 6.99
N PRO A 86 9.28 9.21 5.81
CA PRO A 86 8.70 8.76 4.55
C PRO A 86 8.88 7.24 4.42
N ILE A 87 7.81 6.57 4.00
CA ILE A 87 7.82 5.15 3.68
C ILE A 87 7.23 4.93 2.28
N ARG A 88 7.50 3.77 1.70
CA ARG A 88 6.78 3.28 0.51
C ARG A 88 5.97 2.07 0.90
N TYR A 89 4.79 1.94 0.32
CA TYR A 89 3.94 0.77 0.51
C TYR A 89 3.22 0.44 -0.78
N VAL A 90 2.87 -0.83 -0.97
CA VAL A 90 2.02 -1.27 -2.09
C VAL A 90 0.60 -0.79 -1.81
N ALA A 91 0.16 0.23 -2.54
CA ALA A 91 -1.18 0.80 -2.42
C ALA A 91 -2.21 -0.01 -3.22
N LYS A 92 -1.80 -0.63 -4.33
CA LYS A 92 -2.71 -1.40 -5.20
C LYS A 92 -1.96 -2.56 -5.84
N SER A 93 -2.68 -3.65 -6.11
CA SER A 93 -2.17 -4.79 -6.87
C SER A 93 -3.22 -5.35 -7.82
N ALA A 94 -2.77 -5.89 -8.94
CA ALA A 94 -3.58 -6.63 -9.89
C ALA A 94 -2.86 -7.92 -10.31
N THR A 95 -3.59 -9.03 -10.32
CA THR A 95 -3.09 -10.33 -10.76
C THR A 95 -3.82 -10.72 -12.04
N PHE A 96 -3.04 -11.18 -13.01
CA PHE A 96 -3.53 -11.58 -14.32
C PHE A 96 -3.26 -13.05 -14.58
N ALA A 97 -4.21 -13.71 -15.22
CA ALA A 97 -4.04 -14.99 -15.89
C ALA A 97 -4.46 -14.81 -17.35
N GLU A 98 -3.65 -15.30 -18.29
CA GLU A 98 -3.95 -15.23 -19.73
C GLU A 98 -4.28 -13.79 -20.22
N GLY A 99 -3.60 -12.79 -19.64
CA GLY A 99 -3.79 -11.38 -19.99
C GLY A 99 -5.02 -10.71 -19.37
N LYS A 100 -5.81 -11.41 -18.55
CA LYS A 100 -7.02 -10.89 -17.90
C LYS A 100 -6.89 -10.82 -16.39
N VAL A 101 -7.49 -9.80 -15.78
CA VAL A 101 -7.53 -9.62 -14.32
C VAL A 101 -8.30 -10.79 -13.70
N VAL A 102 -7.65 -11.55 -12.83
CA VAL A 102 -8.29 -12.58 -12.01
C VAL A 102 -8.50 -12.12 -10.57
N GLN A 103 -7.68 -11.16 -10.11
CA GLN A 103 -7.76 -10.60 -8.78
C GLN A 103 -7.19 -9.19 -8.77
N TRP A 104 -7.73 -8.33 -7.92
CA TRP A 104 -7.14 -7.03 -7.64
C TRP A 104 -7.46 -6.58 -6.22
N LYS A 105 -6.63 -5.70 -5.68
CA LYS A 105 -6.82 -5.15 -4.34
C LYS A 105 -6.29 -3.72 -4.26
N LYS A 106 -6.98 -2.89 -3.48
CA LYS A 106 -6.44 -1.62 -2.96
C LYS A 106 -6.15 -1.82 -1.48
N TYR A 107 -5.06 -1.24 -1.01
CA TYR A 107 -4.59 -1.32 0.35
C TYR A 107 -4.62 0.08 0.94
N ASP A 108 -5.12 0.16 2.17
CA ASP A 108 -4.98 1.40 2.94
C ASP A 108 -3.51 1.60 3.33
N PRO A 109 -3.08 2.86 3.51
CA PRO A 109 -1.79 3.14 4.08
C PRO A 109 -1.60 2.40 5.41
N PRO A 110 -0.40 1.89 5.70
CA PRO A 110 -0.16 1.18 6.94
C PRO A 110 -0.38 2.12 8.13
N VAL A 111 -1.33 1.76 9.00
CA VAL A 111 -1.54 2.44 10.28
C VAL A 111 -0.55 1.87 11.27
N LEU A 112 0.64 2.47 11.31
CA LEU A 112 1.53 2.32 12.44
C LEU A 112 1.23 3.53 13.34
N ASP A 113 0.24 3.42 14.22
CA ASP A 113 0.19 4.25 15.43
C ASP A 113 0.67 3.30 16.52
N GLN A 114 1.98 3.31 16.80
CA GLN A 114 2.41 2.69 18.05
C GLN A 114 1.93 3.63 19.16
N PRO A 115 1.02 3.20 20.06
CA PRO A 115 0.76 4.00 21.25
C PRO A 115 2.10 4.25 21.91
N PRO A 116 2.41 5.49 22.34
CA PRO A 116 3.67 5.76 22.99
C PRO A 116 3.79 4.77 24.15
N GLU A 117 4.83 3.94 24.13
CA GLU A 117 5.10 3.02 25.23
C GLU A 117 5.01 3.84 26.52
N ARG A 118 4.12 3.44 27.43
CA ARG A 118 4.05 4.09 28.73
C ARG A 118 5.44 3.95 29.33
N PRO A 119 6.06 5.02 29.85
CA PRO A 119 7.31 4.87 30.58
C PRO A 119 7.10 3.79 31.63
N ILE A 120 7.89 2.72 31.57
CA ILE A 120 7.95 1.74 32.64
C ILE A 120 8.55 2.51 33.81
N LEU A 121 7.70 2.95 34.75
CA LEU A 121 8.18 3.51 36.00
C LEU A 121 8.98 2.39 36.68
N PRO A 122 10.28 2.57 36.96
CA PRO A 122 10.99 1.60 37.77
C PRO A 122 10.26 1.52 39.12
N TYR A 123 9.92 0.30 39.52
CA TYR A 123 9.24 0.00 40.77
C TYR A 123 9.79 0.86 41.92
N SER A 124 8.91 1.61 42.58
CA SER A 124 9.22 2.24 43.86
C SER A 124 9.24 1.12 44.91
N PHE A 125 10.44 0.80 45.41
CA PHE A 125 10.64 0.05 46.65
C PHE A 125 10.87 1.04 47.79
#